data_AF-A0A6N7FR52-F1
#
_entry.id   AF-A0A6N7FR52-F1
#
_cell.length_a   1.000
_cell.length_b   1.000
_cell.length_c   1.000
_cell.angle_alpha   90.00
_cell.angle_beta   90.00
_cell.angle_gamma   90.00
#
_symmetry.space_group_name_H-M   'P 1'
#
loop_
_entity.id
_entity.type
_entity.pdbx_description
1 polymer ?
#
loop_
_entity_poly.entity_id
_entity_poly.type
_entity_poly.pdbx_seq_one_letter_code
_entity_poly.pdbx_strand_id
1 'polypeptide(L)'
;MSRLRGEDGVTLIELLVSMTVMGLVMALAGPSLLSAIGATNRLQHTQSAIDDAQLVAARLDRELRSALCISNPAENTSGNQLVFDRLDGTKVTYAVTAGQVSRQEGMAAPQVLATRVGATTTAFTQIATPLRTIEVAIPIQSDNGGTFLLQTTIAGRNAWRSC
;
A
#
# COMPACT_ATOMS: atom_id res chain seq x y z
N MET A 1 8.72 46.89 -54.55
CA MET A 1 7.61 46.83 -53.57
C MET A 1 7.06 45.41 -53.55
N SER A 2 7.61 44.55 -52.70
CA SER A 2 7.08 43.19 -52.48
C SER A 2 6.04 43.26 -51.36
N ARG A 3 4.75 43.24 -51.71
CA ARG A 3 3.70 43.02 -50.72
C ARG A 3 3.83 41.57 -50.23
N LEU A 4 4.08 41.42 -48.93
CA LEU A 4 4.08 40.13 -48.26
C LEU A 4 2.67 39.53 -48.41
N ARG A 5 2.59 38.43 -49.14
CA ARG A 5 1.39 37.66 -49.38
C ARG A 5 1.11 36.89 -48.07
N GLY A 6 0.15 37.35 -47.27
CA GLY A 6 -0.12 36.71 -45.98
C GLY A 6 -1.14 37.36 -45.06
N GLU A 7 -1.92 38.35 -45.51
CA GLU A 7 -2.94 39.02 -44.68
C GLU A 7 -4.37 38.64 -45.10
N ASP A 8 -4.60 37.37 -45.46
CA ASP A 8 -5.95 36.88 -45.71
C ASP A 8 -6.65 36.64 -44.37
N GLY A 9 -7.66 37.47 -44.05
CA GLY A 9 -8.45 37.37 -42.82
C GLY A 9 -9.26 36.07 -42.75
N VAL A 10 -9.43 35.54 -41.54
CA VAL A 10 -10.18 34.29 -41.30
C VAL A 10 -11.66 34.49 -41.58
N THR A 11 -12.24 33.65 -42.43
CA THR A 11 -13.68 33.73 -42.72
C THR A 11 -14.51 33.14 -41.60
N LEU A 12 -15.73 33.65 -41.42
CA LEU A 12 -16.64 33.19 -40.35
C LEU A 12 -16.97 31.69 -40.49
N ILE A 13 -17.08 31.20 -41.73
CA ILE A 13 -17.32 29.77 -41.99
C ILE A 13 -16.12 28.89 -41.64
N GLU A 14 -14.90 29.36 -41.86
CA GLU A 14 -13.67 28.65 -41.49
C GLU A 14 -13.52 28.55 -39.97
N LEU A 15 -13.96 29.57 -39.24
CA LEU A 15 -14.09 29.53 -37.77
C LEU A 15 -15.12 28.49 -37.30
N LEU A 16 -16.29 28.40 -37.95
CA LEU A 16 -17.30 27.40 -37.61
C LEU A 16 -16.84 25.96 -37.93
N VAL A 17 -16.17 25.77 -39.07
CA VAL A 17 -15.62 24.46 -39.46
C VAL A 17 -14.50 24.05 -38.52
N SER A 18 -13.59 24.97 -38.16
CA SER A 18 -12.51 24.65 -37.20
C SER A 18 -13.05 24.32 -35.81
N MET A 19 -14.05 25.05 -35.30
CA MET A 19 -14.68 24.75 -34.01
C MET A 19 -15.40 23.39 -34.01
N THR A 20 -16.10 23.04 -35.10
CA THR A 20 -16.78 21.74 -35.22
C THR A 20 -15.79 20.58 -35.32
N VAL A 21 -14.72 20.73 -36.11
CA VAL A 21 -13.63 19.75 -36.17
C VAL A 21 -12.94 19.60 -34.82
N MET A 22 -12.63 20.70 -34.13
CA MET A 22 -12.02 20.67 -32.79
C MET A 22 -12.93 19.99 -31.76
N GLY A 23 -14.24 20.24 -31.82
CA GLY A 23 -15.23 19.58 -30.98
C GLY A 23 -15.28 18.06 -31.22
N LEU A 24 -15.22 17.62 -32.48
CA LEU A 24 -15.14 16.20 -32.84
C LEU A 24 -13.86 15.56 -32.31
N VAL A 25 -12.71 16.23 -32.46
CA VAL A 25 -11.42 15.77 -31.94
C VAL A 25 -11.47 15.63 -30.41
N MET A 26 -11.99 16.64 -29.71
CA MET A 26 -12.16 16.60 -28.25
C MET A 26 -13.10 15.49 -27.81
N ALA A 27 -14.20 15.24 -28.53
CA ALA A 27 -15.15 14.17 -28.23
C ALA A 27 -14.52 12.78 -28.34
N LEU A 28 -13.61 12.58 -29.30
CA LEU A 28 -12.90 11.32 -29.48
C LEU A 28 -11.70 11.17 -28.52
N ALA A 29 -10.92 12.23 -28.33
CA ALA A 29 -9.69 12.19 -27.54
C ALA A 29 -9.94 12.36 -26.02
N GLY A 30 -10.95 13.12 -25.62
CA GLY A 30 -11.25 13.46 -24.23
C GLY A 30 -11.39 12.24 -23.31
N PRO A 31 -12.21 11.23 -23.66
CA PRO A 31 -12.35 10.01 -22.86
C PRO A 31 -11.03 9.26 -22.67
N SER A 32 -10.17 9.22 -23.70
CA SER A 32 -8.87 8.55 -23.63
C SER A 32 -7.91 9.25 -22.66
N LEU A 33 -7.90 10.59 -22.65
CA LEU A 33 -7.09 11.38 -21.73
C LEU A 33 -7.55 11.20 -20.27
N LEU A 34 -8.86 11.25 -20.03
CA LEU A 34 -9.44 11.01 -18.70
C LEU A 34 -9.14 9.59 -18.21
N SER A 35 -9.20 8.60 -19.10
CA SER A 35 -8.86 7.21 -18.78
C SER A 35 -7.38 7.06 -18.44
N ALA A 36 -6.49 7.74 -19.17
CA ALA A 36 -5.05 7.74 -18.90
C ALA A 36 -4.73 8.34 -17.53
N ILE A 37 -5.31 9.50 -17.18
CA ILE A 37 -5.14 10.13 -15.86
C ILE A 37 -5.64 9.18 -14.75
N GLY A 38 -6.81 8.58 -14.93
CA GLY A 38 -7.34 7.60 -13.98
C GLY A 38 -6.42 6.39 -13.80
N ALA A 39 -5.85 5.87 -14.89
CA ALA A 39 -4.89 4.76 -14.84
C ALA A 39 -3.61 5.15 -14.10
N THR A 40 -3.04 6.33 -14.36
CA THR A 40 -1.84 6.81 -13.68
C THR A 40 -2.06 6.97 -12.17
N ASN A 41 -3.18 7.54 -11.75
CA ASN A 41 -3.49 7.69 -10.32
C ASN A 41 -3.61 6.33 -9.61
N ARG A 42 -4.26 5.34 -10.24
CA ARG A 42 -4.37 3.98 -9.69
C ARG A 42 -3.00 3.29 -9.56
N LEU A 43 -2.11 3.50 -10.53
CA LEU A 43 -0.74 2.99 -10.45
C LEU A 43 0.03 3.64 -9.30
N GLN A 44 -0.08 4.97 -9.14
CA GLN A 44 0.57 5.69 -8.05
C GLN A 44 0.09 5.21 -6.67
N HIS A 45 -1.23 5.03 -6.48
CA HIS A 45 -1.79 4.53 -5.22
C HIS A 45 -1.39 3.07 -4.93
N THR A 46 -1.32 2.23 -5.95
CA THR A 46 -0.87 0.84 -5.80
C THR A 46 0.61 0.82 -5.41
N GLN A 47 1.44 1.65 -6.04
CA GLN A 47 2.86 1.77 -5.72
C GLN A 47 3.06 2.24 -4.27
N SER A 48 2.37 3.30 -3.84
CA SER A 48 2.49 3.78 -2.45
C SER A 48 2.07 2.72 -1.43
N ALA A 49 1.03 1.93 -1.73
CA ALA A 49 0.59 0.86 -0.83
C ALA A 49 1.62 -0.29 -0.74
N ILE A 50 2.33 -0.59 -1.84
CA ILE A 50 3.44 -1.55 -1.84
C ILE A 50 4.60 -1.02 -1.02
N ASP A 51 4.98 0.25 -1.22
CA ASP A 51 6.09 0.88 -0.51
C ASP A 51 5.83 0.93 1.01
N ASP A 52 4.61 1.31 1.42
CA ASP A 52 4.16 1.29 2.82
C ASP A 52 4.24 -0.13 3.41
N ALA A 53 3.78 -1.14 2.67
CA ALA A 53 3.80 -2.52 3.12
C ALA A 53 5.24 -3.07 3.27
N GLN A 54 6.15 -2.71 2.36
CA GLN A 54 7.58 -3.03 2.48
C GLN A 54 8.22 -2.35 3.69
N LEU A 55 7.88 -1.08 3.96
CA LEU A 55 8.36 -0.35 5.13
C LEU A 55 7.86 -0.99 6.43
N VAL A 56 6.58 -1.39 6.48
CA VAL A 56 6.00 -2.15 7.59
C VAL A 56 6.76 -3.45 7.82
N ALA A 57 7.00 -4.24 6.77
CA ALA A 57 7.71 -5.51 6.85
C ALA A 57 9.16 -5.33 7.34
N ALA A 58 9.89 -4.35 6.81
CA ALA A 58 11.26 -4.05 7.22
C ALA A 58 11.34 -3.55 8.66
N ARG A 59 10.37 -2.73 9.10
CA ARG A 59 10.27 -2.28 10.49
C ARG A 59 9.97 -3.45 11.41
N LEU A 60 9.02 -4.30 11.04
CA LEU A 60 8.62 -5.48 11.80
C LEU A 60 9.78 -6.48 11.93
N ASP A 61 10.55 -6.74 10.87
CA ASP A 61 11.78 -7.55 10.95
C ASP A 61 12.78 -6.98 11.97
N ARG A 62 13.04 -5.67 11.91
CA ARG A 62 13.95 -5.02 12.86
C ARG A 62 13.45 -5.13 14.31
N GLU A 63 12.17 -4.90 14.55
CA GLU A 63 11.60 -4.92 15.89
C GLU A 63 11.52 -6.34 16.46
N LEU A 64 11.16 -7.32 15.63
CA LEU A 64 11.16 -8.74 16.00
C LEU A 64 12.56 -9.27 16.34
N ARG A 65 13.63 -8.74 15.72
CA ARG A 65 15.01 -9.06 16.13
C ARG A 65 15.33 -8.63 17.56
N SER A 66 14.62 -7.62 18.07
CA SER A 66 14.72 -7.13 19.46
C SER A 66 13.63 -7.66 20.39
N ALA A 67 12.77 -8.56 19.90
CA ALA A 67 11.74 -9.18 20.72
C ALA A 67 12.36 -10.22 21.67
N LEU A 68 11.86 -10.26 22.90
CA LEU A 68 12.22 -11.24 23.93
C LEU A 68 11.27 -12.45 23.88
N CYS A 69 9.97 -12.18 23.85
CA CYS A 69 8.92 -13.19 23.77
C CYS A 69 7.73 -12.68 22.96
N ILE A 70 7.00 -13.59 22.32
CA ILE A 70 5.78 -13.31 21.57
C ILE A 70 4.60 -13.82 22.40
N SER A 71 3.62 -12.96 22.65
CA SER A 71 2.39 -13.31 23.40
C SER A 71 1.22 -13.63 22.47
N ASN A 72 1.20 -13.06 21.26
CA ASN A 72 0.14 -13.30 20.29
C ASN A 72 0.70 -13.13 18.86
N PRO A 73 0.33 -13.97 17.88
CA PRO A 73 -0.47 -15.20 18.05
C PRO A 73 0.28 -16.23 18.92
N ALA A 74 -0.42 -17.22 19.47
CA ALA A 74 0.23 -18.33 20.17
C ALA A 74 1.01 -19.23 19.20
N GLU A 75 1.88 -20.08 19.73
CA GLU A 75 2.66 -21.02 18.91
C GLU A 75 1.79 -21.89 18.00
N ASN A 76 2.17 -21.97 16.71
CA ASN A 76 1.45 -22.67 15.65
C ASN A 76 0.03 -22.17 15.40
N THR A 77 -0.27 -20.94 15.80
CA THR A 77 -1.54 -20.28 15.53
C THR A 77 -1.35 -19.04 14.67
N SER A 78 -2.46 -18.59 14.07
CA SER A 78 -2.52 -17.38 13.29
C SER A 78 -3.49 -16.38 13.90
N GLY A 79 -3.27 -15.10 13.61
CA GLY A 79 -4.12 -14.01 14.06
C GLY A 79 -3.88 -12.76 13.22
N ASN A 80 -4.72 -11.74 13.42
CA ASN A 80 -4.55 -10.43 12.80
C ASN A 80 -3.76 -9.45 13.66
N GLN A 81 -3.28 -9.89 14.83
CA GLN A 81 -2.46 -9.10 15.73
C GLN A 81 -1.17 -9.85 16.07
N LEU A 82 -0.08 -9.10 16.16
CA LEU A 82 1.20 -9.57 16.64
C LEU A 82 1.58 -8.75 17.87
N VAL A 83 1.72 -9.41 19.02
CA VAL A 83 2.06 -8.80 20.30
C VAL A 83 3.32 -9.44 20.83
N PHE A 84 4.33 -8.62 21.12
CA PHE A 84 5.59 -9.07 21.68
C PHE A 84 6.18 -8.05 22.64
N ASP A 85 6.98 -8.55 23.59
CA ASP A 85 7.74 -7.72 24.50
C ASP A 85 9.16 -7.54 23.95
N ARG A 86 9.64 -6.30 23.92
CA ARG A 86 11.00 -5.96 23.53
C ARG A 86 11.97 -6.14 24.71
N LEU A 87 13.27 -6.25 24.42
CA LEU A 87 14.34 -6.31 25.42
C LEU A 87 14.33 -5.17 26.45
N ASP A 88 13.75 -4.01 26.13
CA ASP A 88 13.62 -2.87 27.04
C ASP A 88 12.39 -2.96 27.95
N GLY A 89 11.60 -4.04 27.85
CA GLY A 89 10.36 -4.26 28.62
C GLY A 89 9.12 -3.63 27.99
N THR A 90 9.25 -2.98 26.83
CA THR A 90 8.12 -2.33 26.15
C THR A 90 7.32 -3.35 25.34
N LYS A 91 6.00 -3.35 25.55
CA LYS A 91 5.07 -4.15 24.74
C LYS A 91 4.78 -3.46 23.42
N VAL A 92 4.96 -4.17 22.31
CA VAL A 92 4.61 -3.68 20.97
C VAL A 92 3.49 -4.53 20.39
N THR A 93 2.48 -3.85 19.86
CA THR A 93 1.33 -4.47 19.22
C THR A 93 1.25 -4.00 17.78
N TYR A 94 1.30 -4.93 16.84
CA TYR A 94 0.90 -4.72 15.45
C TYR A 94 -0.50 -5.28 15.23
N ALA A 95 -1.34 -4.54 14.52
CA ALA A 95 -2.69 -4.99 14.18
C ALA A 95 -2.97 -4.74 12.71
N VAL A 96 -3.53 -5.76 12.05
CA VAL A 96 -4.05 -5.66 10.70
C VAL A 96 -5.56 -5.65 10.77
N THR A 97 -6.16 -4.54 10.33
CA THR A 97 -7.61 -4.38 10.24
C THR A 97 -7.96 -4.00 8.81
N ALA A 98 -9.20 -4.24 8.38
CA ALA A 98 -9.65 -3.79 7.08
C ALA A 98 -9.35 -2.29 6.90
N GLY A 99 -8.56 -1.97 5.88
CA GLY A 99 -8.14 -0.61 5.53
C GLY A 99 -6.78 -0.18 6.06
N GLN A 100 -6.19 -0.83 7.08
CA GLN A 100 -4.91 -0.35 7.65
C GLN A 100 -4.09 -1.40 8.43
N VAL A 101 -2.78 -1.16 8.48
CA VAL A 101 -1.88 -1.73 9.49
C VAL A 101 -1.55 -0.65 10.51
N SER A 102 -1.74 -0.95 11.79
CA SER A 102 -1.35 -0.07 12.88
C SER A 102 -0.30 -0.71 13.79
N ARG A 103 0.46 0.15 14.46
CA ARG A 103 1.44 -0.20 15.47
C ARG A 103 1.17 0.60 16.73
N GLN A 104 1.18 -0.06 17.87
CA GLN A 104 1.05 0.55 19.18
C GLN A 104 2.22 0.14 20.07
N GLU A 105 2.71 1.07 20.88
CA GLU A 105 3.82 0.86 21.82
C GLU A 105 3.34 1.18 23.23
N GLY A 106 3.28 0.16 24.08
CA GLY A 106 2.69 0.24 25.41
C GLY A 106 1.27 0.80 25.38
N MET A 107 1.08 1.89 26.13
CA MET A 107 -0.20 2.59 26.26
C MET A 107 -0.36 3.78 25.30
N ALA A 108 0.59 3.98 24.37
CA ALA A 108 0.51 5.06 23.39
C ALA A 108 -0.67 4.86 22.42
N ALA A 109 -1.11 5.94 21.78
CA ALA A 109 -2.11 5.84 20.72
C ALA A 109 -1.58 5.01 19.53
N PRO A 110 -2.41 4.17 18.88
CA PRO A 110 -1.99 3.44 17.69
C PRO A 110 -1.54 4.37 16.55
N GLN A 111 -0.36 4.12 16.00
CA GLN A 111 0.15 4.76 14.80
C GLN A 111 -0.25 3.94 13.57
N VAL A 112 -0.91 4.56 12.59
CA VAL A 112 -1.16 3.95 11.28
C VAL A 112 0.14 3.93 10.48
N LEU A 113 0.53 2.76 9.97
CA LEU A 113 1.77 2.56 9.21
C LEU A 113 1.52 2.31 7.72
N ALA A 114 0.41 1.69 7.38
CA ALA A 114 -0.01 1.46 6.01
C ALA A 114 -1.52 1.59 5.94
N THR A 115 -2.01 2.10 4.81
CA THR A 115 -3.44 2.15 4.48
C THR A 115 -3.72 1.21 3.30
N ARG A 116 -5.00 1.06 2.93
CA ARG A 116 -5.43 0.21 1.80
C ARG A 116 -5.07 -1.26 1.98
N VAL A 117 -5.16 -1.72 3.21
CA VAL A 117 -4.92 -3.11 3.58
C VAL A 117 -6.22 -3.89 3.48
N GLY A 118 -6.18 -5.09 2.90
CA GLY A 118 -7.33 -5.98 2.82
C GLY A 118 -7.73 -6.51 4.19
N ALA A 119 -8.98 -6.97 4.31
CA ALA A 119 -9.40 -7.70 5.49
C ALA A 119 -8.67 -9.05 5.56
N THR A 120 -8.16 -9.41 6.74
CA THR A 120 -7.58 -10.73 7.02
C THR A 120 -7.72 -11.05 8.50
N THR A 121 -7.83 -12.34 8.81
CA THR A 121 -7.82 -12.87 10.18
C THR A 121 -6.50 -13.57 10.52
N THR A 122 -5.62 -13.76 9.53
CA THR A 122 -4.39 -14.58 9.64
C THR A 122 -3.16 -13.81 9.18
N ALA A 123 -3.10 -12.51 9.48
CA ALA A 123 -1.99 -11.65 9.05
C ALA A 123 -0.63 -12.07 9.62
N PHE A 124 -0.63 -12.71 10.78
CA PHE A 124 0.56 -13.17 11.47
C PHE A 124 0.35 -14.63 11.87
N THR A 125 1.32 -15.48 11.56
CA THR A 125 1.34 -16.87 11.98
C THR A 125 2.64 -17.16 12.69
N GLN A 126 2.58 -17.61 13.94
CA GLN A 126 3.76 -18.06 14.66
C GLN A 126 3.98 -19.54 14.38
N ILE A 127 5.16 -19.89 13.87
CA ILE A 127 5.56 -21.27 13.61
C ILE A 127 6.63 -21.63 14.64
N ALA A 128 6.36 -22.68 15.42
CA ALA A 128 7.27 -23.20 16.43
C ALA A 128 8.41 -24.02 15.77
N THR A 129 9.29 -23.33 15.03
CA THR A 129 10.56 -23.88 14.54
C THR A 129 11.64 -23.76 15.62
N PRO A 130 12.79 -24.47 15.52
CA PRO A 130 13.91 -24.29 16.45
C PRO A 130 14.42 -22.84 16.55
N LEU A 131 14.30 -22.07 15.46
CA LEU A 131 14.64 -20.65 15.41
C LEU A 131 13.46 -19.73 15.75
N ARG A 132 12.25 -20.29 15.81
CA ARG A 132 10.94 -19.65 15.92
C ARG A 132 10.72 -18.60 14.84
N THR A 133 9.64 -18.76 14.09
CA THR A 133 9.42 -18.00 12.86
C THR A 133 8.06 -17.33 12.92
N ILE A 134 7.99 -16.08 12.48
CA ILE A 134 6.72 -15.40 12.21
C ILE A 134 6.59 -15.27 10.70
N GLU A 135 5.54 -15.87 10.18
CA GLU A 135 5.07 -15.61 8.84
C GLU A 135 4.11 -14.41 8.88
N VAL A 136 4.38 -13.43 8.04
CA VAL A 136 3.61 -12.20 7.91
C VAL A 136 2.95 -12.23 6.54
N ALA A 137 1.63 -12.14 6.51
CA ALA A 137 0.81 -12.23 5.31
C ALA A 137 -0.20 -11.06 5.28
N ILE A 138 0.21 -9.92 4.72
CA ILE A 138 -0.60 -8.69 4.70
C ILE A 138 -1.25 -8.56 3.31
N PRO A 139 -2.58 -8.65 3.20
CA PRO A 139 -3.25 -8.39 1.94
C PRO A 139 -3.27 -6.89 1.68
N ILE A 140 -2.90 -6.47 0.48
CA ILE A 140 -3.01 -5.09 0.05
C ILE A 140 -4.10 -5.00 -1.01
N GLN A 141 -4.98 -4.00 -0.87
CA GLN A 141 -6.05 -3.75 -1.82
C GLN A 141 -5.54 -2.86 -2.94
N SER A 142 -5.75 -3.32 -4.17
CA SER A 142 -5.62 -2.49 -5.36
C SER A 142 -6.92 -1.73 -5.61
N ASP A 143 -6.81 -0.53 -6.18
CA ASP A 143 -7.95 0.28 -6.62
C ASP A 143 -8.81 -0.39 -7.71
N ASN A 144 -8.28 -1.43 -8.36
CA ASN A 144 -9.03 -2.23 -9.34
C ASN A 144 -9.88 -3.33 -8.69
N GLY A 145 -9.97 -3.38 -7.35
CA GLY A 145 -10.70 -4.40 -6.60
C GLY A 145 -9.95 -5.72 -6.42
N GLY A 146 -8.76 -5.85 -7.01
CA GLY A 146 -7.85 -6.96 -6.77
C GLY A 146 -7.16 -6.85 -5.40
N THR A 147 -6.77 -8.00 -4.84
CA THR A 147 -5.92 -8.05 -3.64
C THR A 147 -4.63 -8.79 -3.96
N PHE A 148 -3.51 -8.29 -3.45
CA PHE A 148 -2.22 -8.96 -3.53
C PHE A 148 -1.69 -9.21 -2.13
N LEU A 149 -1.11 -10.39 -1.91
CA LEU A 149 -0.62 -10.78 -0.60
C LEU A 149 0.87 -10.48 -0.51
N LEU A 150 1.25 -9.58 0.40
CA LEU A 150 2.65 -9.44 0.81
C LEU A 150 2.93 -10.52 1.85
N GLN A 151 3.73 -11.52 1.47
CA GLN A 151 4.13 -12.60 2.35
C GLN A 151 5.63 -12.53 2.62
N THR A 152 6.01 -12.55 3.89
CA THR A 152 7.41 -12.61 4.32
C THR A 152 7.56 -13.46 5.57
N THR A 153 8.76 -14.02 5.75
CA THR A 153 9.06 -14.96 6.83
C THR A 153 10.23 -14.42 7.63
N ILE A 154 9.99 -14.15 8.91
CA ILE A 154 10.98 -13.56 9.82
C ILE A 154 11.35 -14.57 10.88
N ALA A 155 12.63 -14.92 10.94
CA ALA A 155 13.17 -15.82 11.95
C ALA A 155 13.74 -15.03 13.14
N GLY A 156 13.46 -15.50 14.36
CA GLY A 156 14.02 -14.92 15.57
C GLY A 156 15.51 -15.18 15.69
N ARG A 157 16.28 -14.13 16.04
CA ARG A 157 17.71 -14.30 16.37
C ARG A 157 17.89 -15.01 17.72
N ASN A 158 16.99 -14.77 18.67
CA ASN A 158 17.15 -15.19 20.07
C ASN A 158 16.25 -16.36 20.48
N ALA A 159 15.66 -17.09 19.53
CA ALA A 159 14.61 -18.09 19.79
C ALA A 159 13.57 -17.55 20.80
N TRP A 160 12.71 -16.63 20.35
CA TRP A 160 11.73 -15.93 21.18
C TRP A 160 11.00 -16.86 22.13
N ARG A 161 10.91 -16.55 23.43
CA ARG A 161 10.12 -17.41 24.31
C ARG A 161 8.63 -17.21 24.04
N SER A 162 7.81 -18.18 24.42
CA SER A 162 6.39 -17.95 24.62
C SER A 162 6.28 -17.15 25.93
N CYS A 163 5.65 -15.99 25.87
CA CYS A 163 5.06 -15.42 27.08
C CYS A 163 3.73 -16.18 27.34
#